data_AF-A0A436QWV2-F1
#
_entry.id   AF-A0A436QWV2-F1
#
_cell.length_a   1.000
_cell.length_b   1.000
_cell.length_c   1.000
_cell.angle_alpha   90.00
_cell.angle_beta   90.00
_cell.angle_gamma   90.00
#
_symmetry.space_group_name_H-M   'P 1'
#
loop_
_entity.id
_entity.type
_entity.pdbx_description
1 polymer ?
#
loop_
_entity_poly.entity_id
_entity_poly.type
_entity_poly.pdbx_seq_one_letter_code
_entity_poly.pdbx_strand_id
1 'polypeptide(L)' 'ITPDGKSIKDWSEADIANYLETGFTPDFDSVGGAMVEVQKNMAQLTADDRAAIAAYLKAIPPHPNGYPARKPAS' A
#
# COMPACT_ATOMS: atom_id res chain seq x y z
N ILE A 1 -0.66 -4.04 6.67
CA ILE A 1 -0.16 -3.57 5.36
C ILE A 1 1.21 -4.23 5.19
N THR A 2 1.37 -5.48 4.78
CA THR A 2 0.58 -6.52 4.08
C THR A 2 0.74 -7.81 4.93
N PRO A 3 -0.13 -8.84 4.84
CA PRO A 3 -0.01 -10.00 5.73
C PRO A 3 1.28 -10.82 5.54
N ASP A 4 1.87 -10.79 4.33
CA ASP A 4 2.82 -11.83 3.91
C ASP A 4 4.18 -11.30 3.39
N GLY A 5 4.49 -10.00 3.52
CA GLY A 5 5.71 -9.42 2.94
C GLY A 5 6.29 -8.27 3.78
N LYS A 6 7.55 -7.91 3.48
CA LYS A 6 8.27 -6.76 4.08
C LYS A 6 7.35 -5.56 4.24
N SER A 7 7.58 -4.78 5.29
CA SER A 7 6.82 -3.57 5.52
C SER A 7 6.91 -2.66 4.30
N ILE A 8 5.78 -2.08 3.87
CA ILE A 8 5.74 -1.04 2.83
C ILE A 8 6.71 0.13 3.10
N LYS A 9 7.16 0.27 4.35
CA LYS A 9 8.23 1.18 4.75
C LYS A 9 9.52 0.99 3.93
N ASP A 10 9.87 -0.26 3.63
CA ASP A 10 11.13 -0.62 2.97
C ASP A 10 11.07 -0.45 1.44
N TRP A 11 9.88 -0.23 0.89
CA TRP A 11 9.66 -0.01 -0.53
C TRP A 11 10.02 1.42 -0.92
N SER A 12 10.50 1.59 -2.16
CA SER A 12 10.63 2.91 -2.78
C SER A 12 9.26 3.47 -3.17
N GLU A 13 9.19 4.77 -3.49
CA GLU A 13 7.95 5.35 -4.05
C GLU A 13 7.55 4.67 -5.37
N ALA A 14 8.54 4.35 -6.21
CA ALA A 14 8.31 3.65 -7.47
C ALA A 14 7.75 2.24 -7.25
N ASP A 15 8.25 1.51 -6.25
CA ASP A 15 7.73 0.20 -5.87
C ASP A 15 6.26 0.28 -5.43
N ILE A 16 5.91 1.30 -4.65
CA ILE A 16 4.52 1.52 -4.20
C ILE A 16 3.64 1.85 -5.41
N ALA A 17 4.06 2.76 -6.28
CA ALA A 17 3.29 3.13 -7.47
C ALA A 17 3.08 1.93 -8.41
N ASN A 18 4.12 1.12 -8.63
CA ASN A 18 4.05 -0.10 -9.43
C ASN A 18 3.13 -1.15 -8.81
N TYR A 19 3.16 -1.31 -7.48
CA TYR A 19 2.23 -2.21 -6.78
C TYR A 19 0.77 -1.75 -6.95
N LEU A 20 0.51 -0.44 -6.81
CA LEU A 20 -0.84 0.12 -7.02
C LEU A 20 -1.33 -0.05 -8.46
N GLU A 21 -0.41 -0.08 -9.44
CA GLU A 21 -0.72 -0.28 -10.85
C GLU A 21 -0.92 -1.75 -11.22
N THR A 22 -0.02 -2.62 -10.78
CA THR A 22 0.12 -3.99 -11.30
C THR A 22 -0.31 -5.07 -10.32
N GLY A 23 -0.28 -4.74 -9.02
CA GLY A 23 -0.50 -5.69 -7.95
C GLY A 23 0.70 -6.58 -7.64
N PHE A 24 1.85 -6.37 -8.30
CA PHE A 24 3.08 -7.08 -7.96
C PHE A 24 3.88 -6.37 -6.87
N THR A 25 4.36 -7.12 -5.90
CA THR A 25 5.35 -6.66 -4.93
C THR A 25 6.72 -6.48 -5.62
N PRO A 26 7.70 -5.80 -4.99
CA PRO A 26 9.06 -5.69 -5.52
C PRO A 26 9.76 -7.03 -5.71
N ASP A 27 9.34 -8.05 -4.97
CA ASP A 27 9.84 -9.42 -5.06
C ASP A 27 9.05 -10.25 -6.11
N PHE A 28 8.24 -9.59 -6.94
CA PHE A 28 7.39 -10.18 -7.99
C PHE A 28 6.30 -11.15 -7.49
N ASP A 29 5.96 -11.10 -6.21
CA ASP A 29 4.79 -11.78 -5.67
C ASP A 29 3.50 -10.98 -5.97
N SER A 30 2.34 -11.63 -5.95
CA SER A 30 1.06 -11.02 -6.33
C SER A 30 0.26 -10.55 -5.11
N VAL A 31 -0.51 -9.49 -5.27
CA VAL A 31 -1.53 -9.10 -4.30
C VAL A 31 -2.59 -10.20 -4.14
N GLY A 32 -2.89 -10.55 -2.88
CA GLY A 32 -3.88 -11.57 -2.52
C GLY A 32 -5.03 -11.04 -1.67
N GLY A 33 -6.07 -11.85 -1.52
CA GLY A 33 -7.19 -11.60 -0.60
C GLY A 33 -7.96 -10.31 -0.89
N ALA A 34 -8.39 -9.62 0.17
CA ALA A 34 -9.19 -8.40 0.07
C ALA A 34 -8.47 -7.23 -0.63
N MET A 35 -7.13 -7.28 -0.74
CA MET A 35 -6.35 -6.22 -1.39
C MET A 35 -6.46 -6.26 -2.93
N VAL A 36 -6.91 -7.37 -3.52
CA VAL A 36 -7.05 -7.50 -4.99
C VAL A 36 -8.01 -6.44 -5.55
N GLU A 37 -9.20 -6.30 -4.96
CA GLU A 37 -10.19 -5.33 -5.45
C GLU A 37 -9.75 -3.89 -5.18
N VAL A 38 -9.05 -3.63 -4.08
CA VAL A 38 -8.46 -2.32 -3.81
C VAL A 38 -7.46 -1.97 -4.89
N GLN A 39 -6.52 -2.88 -5.19
CA GLN A 39 -5.51 -2.66 -6.22
C GLN A 39 -6.15 -2.42 -7.60
N LYS A 40 -7.15 -3.21 -7.99
CA LYS A 40 -7.83 -3.02 -9.29
C LYS A 40 -8.43 -1.62 -9.45
N ASN A 41 -8.97 -1.06 -8.37
CA ASN A 41 -9.47 0.32 -8.35
C ASN A 41 -8.33 1.34 -8.43
N MET A 42 -7.21 1.10 -7.73
CA MET A 42 -6.03 1.99 -7.80
C MET A 42 -5.38 2.00 -9.19
N ALA A 43 -5.43 0.89 -9.92
CA ALA A 43 -4.92 0.78 -11.28
C ALA A 43 -5.68 1.65 -12.30
N GLN A 44 -6.91 2.09 -11.97
CA GLN A 44 -7.69 3.01 -12.82
C GLN A 44 -7.24 4.47 -12.71
N LEU A 45 -6.44 4.81 -11.70
CA LEU A 45 -5.93 6.17 -11.53
C LEU A 45 -4.89 6.51 -12.61
N THR A 46 -4.56 7.79 -12.74
CA THR A 46 -3.42 8.19 -13.56
C THR A 46 -2.10 7.76 -12.90
N ALA A 47 -1.02 7.69 -13.69
CA ALA A 47 0.31 7.44 -13.14
C ALA A 47 0.72 8.52 -12.12
N ASP A 48 0.39 9.79 -12.40
CA ASP A 48 0.68 10.92 -11.53
C ASP A 48 -0.06 10.81 -10.18
N ASP A 49 -1.32 10.38 -10.19
CA ASP A 49 -2.09 10.16 -8.96
C ASP A 49 -1.48 9.02 -8.11
N ARG A 50 -1.06 7.91 -8.74
CA ARG A 50 -0.38 6.82 -8.02
C ARG A 50 0.96 7.29 -7.44
N ALA A 51 1.71 8.10 -8.18
CA ALA A 51 2.96 8.69 -7.70
C ALA A 51 2.72 9.63 -6.50
N ALA A 52 1.67 10.46 -6.55
CA ALA A 52 1.29 11.32 -5.45
C ALA A 52 0.90 10.53 -4.19
N ILE A 53 0.16 9.42 -4.35
CA ILE A 53 -0.16 8.51 -3.23
C ILE A 53 1.12 7.91 -2.65
N ALA A 54 2.04 7.43 -3.49
CA ALA A 54 3.30 6.87 -3.03
C ALA A 54 4.14 7.87 -2.23
N ALA A 55 4.28 9.10 -2.74
CA ALA A 55 4.98 10.18 -2.06
C ALA A 55 4.32 10.52 -0.71
N TYR A 56 2.98 10.60 -0.66
CA TYR A 56 2.25 10.82 0.58
C TYR A 56 2.52 9.73 1.61
N LEU A 57 2.44 8.45 1.20
CA LEU A 57 2.67 7.32 2.11
C LEU A 57 4.10 7.31 2.67
N LYS A 58 5.10 7.75 1.90
CA LYS A 58 6.50 7.85 2.35
C LYS A 58 6.75 9.06 3.26
N ALA A 59 5.98 10.13 3.13
CA ALA A 59 6.10 11.31 3.97
C ALA A 59 5.59 11.10 5.40
N ILE A 60 4.73 10.09 5.64
CA ILE A 60 4.15 9.83 6.96
C ILE A 60 5.19 9.15 7.88
N PRO A 61 5.47 9.70 9.08
CA PRO A 61 6.33 9.04 10.05
C PRO A 61 5.78 7.67 10.47
N PRO A 62 6.63 6.65 10.62
CA PRO A 62 6.19 5.34 11.05
C PRO A 62 5.66 5.39 12.49
N HIS A 63 4.46 4.84 12.71
CA HIS A 63 3.87 4.70 14.05
C HIS A 63 4.18 3.29 14.61
N PRO A 64 4.90 3.17 15.75
CA PRO A 64 5.41 1.89 16.26
C PRO A 64 4.36 0.80 16.51
N ASN A 65 3.13 1.19 16.85
CA ASN A 65 2.05 0.26 17.23
C ASN A 65 0.82 0.37 16.30
N GLY A 66 0.99 0.95 15.11
CA GLY A 66 -0.12 1.26 14.21
C GLY A 66 -1.15 2.23 14.82
N TYR A 67 -2.35 2.27 14.24
CA TYR A 67 -3.51 2.93 14.85
C TYR A 67 -4.25 1.92 15.74
N PRO A 68 -4.58 2.26 17.00
CA PRO A 68 -5.32 1.35 17.86
C PRO A 68 -6.69 1.07 17.25
N ALA A 69 -7.11 -0.21 17.26
CA ALA A 69 -8.46 -0.57 16.88
C ALA A 69 -9.45 0.25 17.73
N ARG A 70 -10.40 0.94 17.08
CA ARG A 70 -11.44 1.67 17.78
C ARG A 70 -12.21 0.66 18.64
N LYS A 71 -12.13 0.79 19.97
CA LYS A 71 -12.96 -0.01 20.89
C LYS A 71 -14.43 0.18 20.49
N PRO A 72 -15.22 -0.89 20.30
CA PRO A 72 -16.65 -0.73 20.05
C PRO A 72 -17.27 0.04 21.21
N ALA A 73 -18.17 0.98 20.90
CA ALA A 73 -18.95 1.66 21.91
C ALA A 73 -19.77 0.61 22.68
N SER A 74 -19.74 0.70 24.02
CA SER A 74 -20.48 -0.19 24.93
C SER A 74 -21.98 0.01 24.81
#